data_AF-A0A944SZ21-F1
#
_entry.id   AF-A0A944SZ21-F1
#
_cell.length_a   1.000
_cell.length_b   1.000
_cell.length_c   1.000
_cell.angle_alpha   90.00
_cell.angle_beta   90.00
_cell.angle_gamma   90.00
#
_symmetry.space_group_name_H-M   'P 1'
#
loop_
_entity.id
_entity.type
_entity.pdbx_description
1 polymer ?
#
loop_
_entity_poly.entity_id
_entity_poly.type
_entity_poly.pdbx_seq_one_letter_code
_entity_poly.pdbx_strand_id
1 'polypeptide(L)'
;LALKLNLESLMDKVGVEWEVVKSSKKKDFMSPFRPLTKEERLLFQETIDRYYDRFVDLVVLNRDGLDVKEVRALADGRVYNARQALNNHLVDSIGYLKDLVELAKKELDQPDLKVVTYSRPREYKSNYYSSMGSTPKINLINLDLGFDWNQISPQFLFLWGQ
;
A
#
# COMPACT_ATOMS: atom_id res chain seq x y z
N LEU A 1 -1.91 -9.16 -4.09
CA LEU A 1 -1.52 -10.25 -3.17
C LEU A 1 -2.49 -10.30 -2.00
N ALA A 2 -2.82 -11.49 -1.52
CA ALA A 2 -3.60 -11.70 -0.29
C ALA A 2 -2.85 -12.63 0.64
N LEU A 3 -2.69 -12.23 1.91
CA LEU A 3 -2.07 -13.06 2.93
C LEU A 3 -3.10 -13.39 4.00
N LYS A 4 -3.19 -14.67 4.35
CA LYS A 4 -4.05 -15.17 5.41
C LYS A 4 -3.26 -16.19 6.24
N LEU A 5 -3.27 -16.00 7.56
CA LEU A 5 -2.74 -16.97 8.51
C LEU A 5 -3.79 -18.06 8.77
N ASN A 6 -3.35 -19.33 8.87
CA ASN A 6 -4.19 -20.41 9.35
C ASN A 6 -3.63 -20.94 10.68
N LEU A 7 -4.42 -20.81 11.75
CA LEU A 7 -4.07 -21.18 13.12
C LEU A 7 -4.79 -22.45 13.57
N GLU A 8 -5.62 -23.07 12.73
CA GLU A 8 -6.37 -24.29 13.05
C GLU A 8 -5.47 -25.36 13.70
N SER A 9 -4.40 -25.77 13.01
CA SER A 9 -3.49 -26.80 13.53
C SER A 9 -2.67 -26.36 14.75
N LEU A 10 -2.57 -25.05 15.03
CA LEU A 10 -1.94 -24.56 16.25
C LEU A 10 -2.91 -24.72 17.43
N MET A 11 -4.16 -24.31 17.25
CA MET A 11 -5.21 -24.42 18.25
C MET A 11 -5.46 -25.87 18.66
N ASP A 12 -5.49 -26.79 17.68
CA ASP A 12 -5.60 -28.24 17.93
C ASP A 12 -4.49 -28.74 18.86
N LYS A 13 -3.25 -28.24 18.70
CA LYS A 13 -2.09 -28.63 19.51
C LYS A 13 -2.14 -28.09 20.94
N VAL A 14 -2.73 -26.91 21.15
CA VAL A 14 -2.85 -26.30 22.48
C VAL A 14 -4.17 -26.61 23.17
N GLY A 15 -5.00 -27.45 22.57
CA GLY A 15 -6.28 -27.89 23.13
C GLY A 15 -7.33 -26.78 23.19
N VAL A 16 -7.27 -25.81 22.27
CA VAL A 16 -8.26 -24.73 22.17
C VAL A 16 -9.22 -25.05 21.03
N GLU A 17 -10.51 -25.15 21.34
CA GLU A 17 -11.56 -25.31 20.33
C GLU A 17 -12.16 -23.95 19.95
N TRP A 18 -12.54 -23.82 18.67
CA TRP A 18 -13.15 -22.60 18.15
C TRP A 18 -14.50 -22.93 17.49
N GLU A 19 -15.58 -22.53 18.15
CA GLU A 19 -16.94 -22.72 17.65
C GLU A 19 -17.46 -21.43 16.99
N VAL A 20 -18.10 -21.56 15.83
CA VAL A 20 -18.69 -20.42 15.10
C VAL A 20 -20.16 -20.69 14.79
N VAL A 21 -21.04 -19.89 15.38
CA VAL A 21 -22.45 -19.82 15.00
C VAL A 21 -22.63 -18.66 14.02
N LYS A 22 -23.00 -18.96 12.78
CA LYS A 22 -23.15 -17.97 11.70
C LYS A 22 -24.42 -18.19 10.90
N SER A 23 -25.05 -17.09 10.49
CA SER A 23 -26.28 -17.10 9.70
C SER A 23 -26.07 -17.36 8.20
N SER A 24 -24.83 -17.38 7.71
CA SER A 24 -24.52 -17.78 6.33
C SER A 24 -23.09 -18.30 6.22
N LYS A 25 -22.84 -19.16 5.21
CA LYS A 25 -21.58 -19.90 5.02
C LYS A 25 -20.35 -18.99 4.90
N LYS A 26 -20.49 -17.80 4.31
CA LYS A 26 -19.38 -16.87 4.01
C LYS A 26 -19.14 -15.78 5.06
N LYS A 27 -19.90 -15.77 6.18
CA LYS A 27 -19.80 -14.70 7.20
C LYS A 27 -18.52 -14.75 8.04
N ASP A 28 -17.83 -15.87 8.02
CA ASP A 28 -16.51 -16.08 8.62
C ASP A 28 -15.42 -16.20 7.53
N PHE A 29 -15.67 -15.63 6.35
CA PHE A 29 -14.66 -15.50 5.31
C PHE A 29 -13.41 -14.82 5.87
N MET A 30 -12.22 -15.28 5.48
CA MET A 30 -10.93 -14.87 6.05
C MET A 30 -10.69 -15.19 7.53
N SER A 31 -11.54 -16.00 8.18
CA SER A 31 -11.28 -16.46 9.56
C SER A 31 -9.91 -17.14 9.66
N PRO A 32 -9.03 -16.75 10.60
CA PRO A 32 -7.71 -17.36 10.76
C PRO A 32 -7.79 -18.78 11.32
N PHE A 33 -8.94 -19.21 11.83
CA PHE A 33 -9.11 -20.47 12.57
C PHE A 33 -9.58 -21.64 11.69
N ARG A 34 -9.68 -21.44 10.37
CA ARG A 34 -9.95 -22.49 9.39
C ARG A 34 -9.30 -22.16 8.05
N PRO A 35 -9.09 -23.13 7.14
CA PRO A 35 -8.65 -22.88 5.79
C PRO A 35 -9.72 -22.15 4.97
N LEU A 36 -9.28 -21.43 3.94
CA LEU A 36 -10.18 -20.92 2.90
C LEU A 36 -10.74 -22.09 2.10
N THR A 37 -12.04 -22.06 1.83
CA THR A 37 -12.63 -22.98 0.87
C THR A 37 -12.17 -22.64 -0.56
N LYS A 38 -12.38 -23.56 -1.51
CA LYS A 38 -12.05 -23.31 -2.93
C LYS A 38 -12.82 -22.11 -3.48
N GLU A 39 -14.11 -22.02 -3.17
CA GLU A 39 -14.98 -20.91 -3.59
C GLU A 39 -14.52 -19.56 -3.00
N GLU A 40 -14.14 -19.55 -1.73
CA GLU A 40 -13.62 -18.37 -1.05
C GLU A 40 -12.30 -17.88 -1.65
N ARG A 41 -11.40 -18.82 -1.99
CA ARG A 41 -10.14 -18.49 -2.67
C ARG A 41 -10.39 -17.89 -4.05
N LEU A 42 -11.29 -18.48 -4.83
CA LEU A 42 -11.64 -17.97 -6.17
C LEU A 42 -12.23 -16.57 -6.11
N LEU A 43 -13.19 -16.33 -5.21
CA LEU A 43 -13.80 -15.01 -5.04
C LEU A 43 -12.77 -13.92 -4.70
N PHE A 44 -11.78 -14.27 -3.87
CA PHE A 44 -10.71 -13.32 -3.54
C PHE A 44 -9.75 -13.12 -4.70
N GLN A 45 -9.41 -14.18 -5.42
CA GLN A 45 -8.57 -14.09 -6.61
C GLN A 45 -9.22 -13.19 -7.67
N GLU A 46 -10.50 -13.38 -7.97
CA GLU A 46 -11.26 -12.51 -8.89
C GLU A 46 -11.27 -11.05 -8.43
N THR A 47 -11.28 -10.81 -7.12
CA THR A 47 -11.22 -9.45 -6.57
C THR A 47 -9.83 -8.83 -6.74
N ILE A 48 -8.77 -9.61 -6.53
CA ILE A 48 -7.38 -9.17 -6.79
C ILE A 48 -7.21 -8.87 -8.29
N ASP A 49 -7.70 -9.76 -9.15
CA ASP A 49 -7.58 -9.64 -10.60
C ASP A 49 -8.29 -8.38 -11.10
N ARG A 50 -9.50 -8.08 -10.59
CA ARG A 50 -10.20 -6.81 -10.88
C ARG A 50 -9.41 -5.58 -10.46
N TYR A 51 -8.76 -5.60 -9.29
CA TYR A 51 -7.92 -4.47 -8.88
C TYR A 51 -6.67 -4.34 -9.74
N TYR A 52 -6.09 -5.47 -10.15
CA TYR A 52 -4.95 -5.49 -11.06
C TYR A 52 -5.31 -4.94 -12.44
N ASP A 53 -6.42 -5.40 -13.02
CA ASP A 53 -6.90 -4.91 -14.31
C ASP A 53 -7.18 -3.40 -14.27
N ARG A 54 -7.83 -2.92 -13.20
CA ARG A 54 -8.03 -1.48 -12.99
C ARG A 54 -6.71 -0.72 -12.92
N PHE A 55 -5.69 -1.27 -12.27
CA PHE A 55 -4.36 -0.64 -12.22
C PHE A 55 -3.73 -0.57 -13.62
N VAL A 56 -3.78 -1.66 -14.39
CA VAL A 56 -3.29 -1.71 -15.77
C VAL A 56 -4.00 -0.66 -16.63
N ASP A 57 -5.32 -0.59 -16.57
CA ASP A 57 -6.13 0.35 -17.33
C ASP A 57 -5.76 1.81 -17.01
N LEU A 58 -5.52 2.12 -15.74
CA LEU A 58 -5.09 3.46 -15.33
C LEU A 58 -3.70 3.81 -15.86
N VAL A 59 -2.76 2.86 -15.89
CA VAL A 59 -1.42 3.10 -16.43
C VAL A 59 -1.49 3.34 -17.94
N VAL A 60 -2.22 2.49 -18.67
CA VAL A 60 -2.40 2.64 -20.13
C VAL A 60 -3.07 3.97 -20.48
N LEU A 61 -4.07 4.40 -19.69
CA LEU A 61 -4.78 5.65 -19.92
C LEU A 61 -3.89 6.90 -19.73
N ASN A 62 -2.88 6.83 -18.84
CA ASN A 62 -2.10 8.00 -18.44
C ASN A 62 -0.64 7.98 -18.91
N ARG A 63 -0.16 6.87 -19.49
CA ARG A 63 1.20 6.76 -20.03
C ARG A 63 1.14 6.64 -21.54
N ASP A 64 1.47 7.74 -22.20
CA ASP A 64 1.59 7.78 -23.64
C ASP A 64 2.67 6.81 -24.13
N GLY A 65 2.32 5.99 -25.12
CA GLY A 65 3.26 5.06 -25.76
C GLY A 65 3.37 3.68 -25.12
N LEU A 66 2.54 3.34 -24.12
CA LEU A 66 2.43 1.98 -23.60
C LEU A 66 1.09 1.34 -23.94
N ASP A 67 1.10 0.19 -24.61
CA ASP A 67 -0.09 -0.62 -24.82
C ASP A 67 -0.40 -1.54 -23.62
N VAL A 68 -1.59 -2.14 -23.60
CA VAL A 68 -2.02 -3.03 -22.51
C VAL A 68 -1.07 -4.23 -22.32
N LYS A 69 -0.48 -4.76 -23.40
CA LYS A 69 0.43 -5.90 -23.32
C LYS A 69 1.76 -5.50 -22.69
N GLU A 70 2.30 -4.35 -23.06
CA GLU A 70 3.52 -3.78 -22.49
C GLU A 70 3.33 -3.48 -21.01
N VAL A 71 2.22 -2.83 -20.63
CA VAL A 71 1.91 -2.55 -19.22
C VAL A 71 1.80 -3.85 -18.42
N ARG A 72 1.13 -4.88 -18.93
CA ARG A 72 1.04 -6.19 -18.24
C ARG A 72 2.40 -6.87 -18.10
N ALA A 73 3.28 -6.76 -19.09
CA ALA A 73 4.64 -7.29 -19.01
C ALA A 73 5.49 -6.56 -17.95
N LEU A 74 5.26 -5.25 -17.77
CA LEU A 74 5.94 -4.44 -16.77
C LEU A 74 5.34 -4.54 -15.37
N ALA A 75 4.03 -4.81 -15.27
CA ALA A 75 3.25 -4.82 -14.03
C ALA A 75 3.14 -6.23 -13.43
N ASP A 76 4.27 -6.83 -13.08
CA ASP A 76 4.32 -8.14 -12.40
C ASP A 76 4.56 -8.04 -10.87
N GLY A 77 4.60 -6.82 -10.35
CA GLY A 77 4.83 -6.52 -8.93
C GLY A 77 6.29 -6.26 -8.56
N ARG A 78 7.22 -6.27 -9.52
CA ARG A 78 8.60 -5.86 -9.27
C ARG A 78 8.73 -4.35 -9.04
N VAL A 79 9.81 -3.95 -8.35
CA VAL A 79 10.17 -2.55 -8.14
C VAL A 79 11.17 -2.11 -9.21
N TYR A 80 11.01 -0.88 -9.71
CA TYR A 80 11.94 -0.25 -10.65
C TYR A 80 12.70 0.87 -9.96
N ASN A 81 14.00 0.97 -10.23
CA ASN A 81 14.74 2.19 -9.90
C ASN A 81 14.40 3.30 -10.91
N ALA A 82 14.77 4.55 -10.60
CA ALA A 82 14.42 5.71 -11.41
C ALA A 82 14.83 5.59 -12.89
N ARG A 83 16.01 5.01 -13.18
CA ARG A 83 16.51 4.83 -14.54
C ARG A 83 15.72 3.76 -15.31
N GLN A 84 15.39 2.66 -14.65
CA GLN A 84 14.54 1.63 -15.25
C GLN A 84 13.13 2.16 -15.52
N ALA A 85 12.56 2.93 -14.57
CA ALA A 85 11.24 3.52 -14.75
C ALA A 85 11.22 4.48 -15.95
N LEU A 86 12.25 5.32 -16.12
CA LEU A 86 12.37 6.21 -17.26
C LEU A 86 12.50 5.44 -18.58
N ASN A 87 13.38 4.42 -18.62
CA ASN A 87 13.60 3.60 -19.81
C ASN A 87 12.33 2.81 -20.23
N ASN A 88 11.46 2.48 -19.28
CA ASN A 88 10.20 1.78 -19.51
C ASN A 88 9.01 2.74 -19.67
N HIS A 89 9.24 4.05 -19.82
CA HIS A 89 8.19 5.07 -19.96
C HIS A 89 7.18 5.10 -18.78
N LEU A 90 7.60 4.65 -17.60
CA LEU A 90 6.79 4.70 -16.37
C LEU A 90 6.89 6.04 -15.65
N VAL A 91 7.85 6.89 -16.03
CA VAL A 91 8.04 8.28 -15.57
C VAL A 91 8.54 9.14 -16.73
N ASP A 92 8.30 10.45 -16.64
CA ASP A 92 8.62 11.39 -17.73
C ASP A 92 10.06 11.91 -17.65
N SER A 93 10.59 12.06 -16.43
CA SER A 93 11.97 12.51 -16.19
C SER A 93 12.48 12.10 -14.82
N ILE A 94 13.79 12.26 -14.61
CA ILE A 94 14.45 12.03 -13.32
C ILE A 94 14.99 13.37 -12.84
N GLY A 95 14.60 13.77 -11.63
CA GLY A 95 15.03 15.01 -11.02
C GLY A 95 14.65 15.08 -9.54
N TYR A 96 15.02 16.18 -8.91
CA TYR A 96 14.69 16.49 -7.52
C TYR A 96 13.57 17.54 -7.45
N LEU A 97 13.10 17.82 -6.23
CA LEU A 97 12.04 18.80 -5.99
C LEU A 97 12.36 20.18 -6.57
N LYS A 98 13.62 20.62 -6.51
CA LYS A 98 14.04 21.91 -7.08
C LYS A 98 13.83 21.93 -8.61
N ASP A 99 14.19 20.84 -9.29
CA ASP A 99 14.03 20.71 -10.73
C ASP A 99 12.55 20.74 -11.12
N LEU A 100 11.70 20.08 -10.32
CA LEU A 100 10.23 20.10 -10.50
C LEU A 100 9.64 21.51 -10.33
N VAL A 101 10.09 22.27 -9.32
CA VAL A 101 9.60 23.64 -9.09
C VAL A 101 9.98 24.57 -10.24
N GLU A 102 11.23 24.49 -10.70
CA GLU A 102 11.69 25.30 -11.84
C GLU A 102 10.99 24.91 -13.14
N LEU A 103 10.72 23.62 -13.36
CA LEU A 103 9.90 23.14 -14.46
C LEU A 103 8.47 23.72 -14.38
N ALA A 104 7.83 23.65 -13.22
CA ALA A 104 6.47 24.16 -13.04
C ALA A 104 6.37 25.68 -13.25
N LYS A 105 7.34 26.47 -12.75
CA LYS A 105 7.40 27.91 -13.01
C LYS A 105 7.46 28.23 -14.50
N LYS A 106 8.24 27.45 -15.24
CA LYS A 106 8.41 27.61 -16.69
C LYS A 106 7.15 27.22 -17.46
N GLU A 107 6.54 26.07 -17.13
CA GLU A 107 5.32 25.58 -17.79
C GLU A 107 4.11 26.48 -17.55
N LEU A 108 4.03 27.12 -16.37
CA LEU A 108 2.93 28.00 -15.99
C LEU A 108 3.17 29.48 -16.33
N ASP A 109 4.36 29.85 -16.82
CA ASP A 109 4.79 31.24 -17.02
C ASP A 109 4.63 32.11 -15.74
N GLN A 110 4.99 31.53 -14.59
CA GLN A 110 4.87 32.15 -13.26
C GLN A 110 6.22 32.10 -12.53
N PRO A 111 7.10 33.10 -12.71
CA PRO A 111 8.44 33.08 -12.09
C PRO A 111 8.40 33.17 -10.56
N ASP A 112 7.38 33.84 -10.02
CA ASP A 112 7.21 34.08 -8.58
C ASP A 112 6.40 32.98 -7.85
N LEU A 113 6.21 31.82 -8.47
CA LEU A 113 5.50 30.70 -7.87
C LEU A 113 6.12 30.30 -6.52
N LYS A 114 5.29 30.27 -5.48
CA LYS A 114 5.70 29.90 -4.12
C LYS A 114 5.19 28.52 -3.76
N VAL A 115 6.08 27.68 -3.26
CA VAL A 115 5.73 26.37 -2.68
C VAL A 115 5.24 26.61 -1.25
N VAL A 116 4.01 26.19 -0.97
CA VAL A 116 3.41 26.25 0.37
C VAL A 116 3.21 24.81 0.87
N THR A 117 3.73 24.52 2.07
CA THR A 117 3.54 23.22 2.72
C THR A 117 2.60 23.38 3.90
N TYR A 118 1.53 22.59 3.94
CA TYR A 118 0.63 22.52 5.09
C TYR A 118 1.21 21.58 6.15
N SER A 119 1.15 21.96 7.42
CA SER A 119 1.53 21.11 8.55
C SER A 119 0.49 21.22 9.66
N ARG A 120 0.11 20.11 10.30
CA ARG A 120 -0.84 20.17 11.42
C ARG A 120 -0.17 20.81 12.64
N PRO A 121 -0.89 21.64 13.43
CA PRO A 121 -0.38 22.12 14.71
C PRO A 121 -0.01 20.93 15.62
N ARG A 122 1.23 20.91 16.12
CA ARG A 122 1.86 19.84 16.95
C ARG A 122 2.35 18.58 16.20
N GLU A 123 2.41 18.60 14.88
CA GLU A 123 3.05 17.53 14.11
C GLU A 123 4.58 17.64 14.14
N TYR A 124 5.28 16.53 14.35
CA TYR A 124 6.74 16.50 14.42
C TYR A 124 7.35 16.87 13.06
N LYS A 125 8.08 17.98 13.01
CA LYS A 125 8.81 18.40 11.79
C LYS A 125 10.08 17.57 11.67
N SER A 126 10.02 16.51 10.88
CA SER A 126 11.19 15.70 10.56
C SER A 126 12.23 16.54 9.83
N ASN A 127 13.46 16.56 10.35
CA ASN A 127 14.64 17.08 9.67
C ASN A 127 15.56 15.91 9.27
N TYR A 128 16.59 16.15 8.46
CA TYR A 128 17.50 15.10 7.96
C TYR A 128 18.14 14.22 9.06
N TYR A 129 18.15 14.65 10.32
CA TYR A 129 18.74 13.94 11.46
C TYR A 129 17.72 13.21 12.35
N SER A 130 16.43 13.25 12.02
CA SER A 130 15.35 12.74 12.88
C SER A 130 15.17 11.22 12.87
N SER A 131 16.00 10.46 12.15
CA SER A 131 15.87 9.00 12.02
C SER A 131 16.52 8.18 13.15
N MET A 132 16.83 8.76 14.31
CA MET A 132 17.41 7.97 15.41
C MET A 132 16.84 8.39 16.76
N GLY A 133 15.59 7.98 17.00
CA GLY A 133 14.91 8.12 18.28
C GLY A 133 13.91 6.99 18.46
N SER A 134 14.38 5.78 18.72
CA SER A 134 13.53 4.69 19.19
C SER A 134 12.87 5.10 20.52
N THR A 135 11.55 5.00 20.61
CA THR A 135 10.81 5.19 21.86
C THR A 135 11.22 4.11 22.88
N PRO A 136 11.40 4.45 24.18
CA PRO A 136 11.70 3.45 25.19
C PRO A 136 10.47 2.55 25.40
N LYS A 137 10.57 1.27 25.02
CA LYS A 137 9.59 0.24 25.38
C LYS A 137 9.83 -0.18 26.84
N ILE A 138 8.86 0.06 27.73
CA ILE A 138 8.84 -0.61 29.04
C ILE A 138 8.00 -1.88 28.88
N ASN A 139 8.67 -3.03 28.72
CA ASN A 139 8.05 -4.35 28.64
C ASN A 139 7.93 -4.96 30.04
N LEU A 140 6.72 -5.08 30.58
CA LEU A 140 6.46 -5.87 31.81
C LEU A 140 6.25 -7.37 31.53
N ILE A 141 6.04 -7.77 30.28
CA ILE A 141 6.07 -9.16 29.79
C ILE A 141 6.80 -9.15 28.45
N ASN A 142 7.83 -9.98 28.30
CA ASN A 142 8.72 -10.00 27.12
C ASN A 142 8.17 -10.90 26.01
N LEU A 143 7.00 -10.54 25.47
CA LEU A 143 6.40 -11.16 24.28
C LEU A 143 6.22 -10.06 23.22
N ASP A 144 7.26 -9.84 22.42
CA ASP A 144 7.20 -8.98 21.23
C ASP A 144 6.78 -9.84 20.02
N LEU A 145 5.49 -9.82 19.69
CA LEU A 145 4.94 -10.52 18.52
C LEU A 145 5.09 -9.69 17.22
N GLY A 146 5.79 -8.55 17.25
CA GLY A 146 6.01 -7.71 16.05
C GLY A 146 4.78 -6.96 15.53
N PHE A 147 3.67 -6.98 16.27
CA PHE A 147 2.43 -6.28 15.90
C PHE A 147 2.42 -4.86 16.46
N ASP A 148 2.60 -3.88 15.58
CA ASP A 148 2.41 -2.46 15.91
C ASP A 148 0.95 -2.05 15.62
N TRP A 149 0.09 -2.12 16.64
CA TRP A 149 -1.34 -1.78 16.53
C TRP A 149 -1.60 -0.36 16.01
N ASN A 150 -0.63 0.55 16.13
CA ASN A 150 -0.74 1.92 15.61
C ASN A 150 -0.50 2.01 14.10
N GLN A 151 0.23 1.05 13.50
CA GLN A 151 0.38 0.95 12.03
C GLN A 151 -0.85 0.36 11.34
N ILE A 152 -1.77 -0.26 12.08
CA ILE A 152 -2.99 -0.90 11.56
C ILE A 152 -4.18 0.09 11.57
N SER A 153 -3.98 1.33 12.02
CA SER A 153 -5.03 2.35 11.99
C SER A 153 -5.30 2.79 10.54
N PRO A 154 -6.56 2.81 10.08
CA PRO A 154 -6.89 3.28 8.73
C PRO A 154 -6.51 4.76 8.59
N GLN A 155 -5.56 5.04 7.69
CA GLN A 155 -5.21 6.40 7.30
C GLN A 155 -6.02 6.78 6.06
N PHE A 156 -6.76 7.89 6.14
CA PHE A 156 -7.48 8.44 4.99
C PHE A 156 -6.47 9.05 4.00
N LEU A 157 -6.38 8.46 2.80
CA LEU A 157 -5.43 8.84 1.74
C LEU A 157 -6.04 9.71 0.62
N PHE A 158 -7.23 10.29 0.80
CA PHE A 158 -7.84 11.17 -0.22
C PHE A 158 -8.40 12.45 0.39
N LEU A 159 -8.06 13.59 -0.22
CA LEU A 159 -8.75 14.86 -0.07
C LEU A 159 -9.66 15.04 -1.29
N TRP A 160 -10.98 15.10 -1.08
CA TRP A 160 -11.91 15.62 -2.08
C TRP A 160 -11.79 17.15 -2.08
N GLY A 161 -11.61 17.76 -3.26
CA GLY A 161 -11.76 19.20 -3.47
C GLY A 161 -13.16 19.51 -4.02
N GLN A 162 -13.77 20.57 -3.49
CA GLN A 162 -14.85 21.31 -4.15
C GLN A 162 -14.24 22.38 -5.07
#